data_AF-A0A5B8BQY9-F1
#
_entry.id   AF-A0A5B8BQY9-F1
#
_cell.length_a   1.000
_cell.length_b   1.000
_cell.length_c   1.000
_cell.angle_alpha   90.00
_cell.angle_beta   90.00
_cell.angle_gamma   90.00
#
_symmetry.space_group_name_H-M   'P 1'
#
loop_
_entity.id
_entity.type
_entity.pdbx_description
1 polymer ?
#
loop_
_entity_poly.entity_id
_entity_poly.type
_entity_poly.pdbx_seq_one_letter_code
_entity_poly.pdbx_strand_id
1 'polypeptide(L)'
;MDAYLPEGLNGYAWAILAVLAGASLVALTVALFKIFQFMRLGVGRRKLPGQIVEKYLRGDGDGALAMADKRNTSAVRVLFAALSALRQNRGDREIARELATQVALDELALMGRRMNALEAVVQAAPMLGLLGTVVGMIEAFGKLSQAEGAVDPSVLAGGIWTALITTAVGLAIAIFFYFISLWLEGRIAREREALERLISTVLHGRVETRPGKTIV
;
A
#
# COMPACT_ATOMS: atom_id res chain seq x y z
N MET A 1 4.54 33.43 -18.78
CA MET A 1 5.13 32.26 -18.08
C MET A 1 4.93 31.06 -19.01
N ASP A 2 5.28 31.24 -20.28
CA ASP A 2 4.79 30.45 -21.42
C ASP A 2 5.94 29.95 -22.31
N ALA A 3 7.18 30.05 -21.82
CA ALA A 3 8.39 29.84 -22.61
C ALA A 3 9.07 28.46 -22.42
N TYR A 4 8.39 27.49 -21.80
CA TYR A 4 8.94 26.14 -21.56
C TYR A 4 8.05 25.00 -22.07
N LEU A 5 6.92 25.30 -22.70
CA LEU A 5 6.15 24.32 -23.44
C LEU A 5 6.60 24.39 -24.90
N PRO A 6 7.48 23.47 -25.37
CA PRO A 6 7.90 23.49 -26.76
C PRO A 6 6.66 23.35 -27.65
N GLU A 7 6.44 24.34 -28.51
CA GLU A 7 5.52 24.25 -29.65
C GLU A 7 6.02 23.12 -30.56
N GLY A 8 5.60 21.89 -30.26
CA GLY A 8 6.10 20.70 -30.95
C GLY A 8 6.15 19.42 -30.12
N LEU A 9 5.31 19.26 -29.09
CA LEU A 9 5.10 17.94 -28.51
C LEU A 9 4.52 17.02 -29.59
N ASN A 10 5.38 16.18 -30.18
CA ASN A 10 5.03 15.15 -31.15
C ASN A 10 3.92 14.25 -30.56
N GLY A 11 2.99 13.78 -31.41
CA GLY A 11 1.78 13.07 -30.95
C GLY A 11 2.04 11.87 -30.03
N TYR A 12 3.17 11.18 -30.17
CA TYR A 12 3.55 10.07 -29.30
C TYR A 12 3.82 10.52 -27.85
N ALA A 13 4.41 11.69 -27.65
CA ALA A 13 4.77 12.18 -26.33
C ALA A 13 3.52 12.51 -25.52
N TRP A 14 2.52 13.14 -26.17
CA TRP A 14 1.20 13.35 -25.58
C TRP A 14 0.49 12.03 -25.26
N ALA A 15 0.59 11.03 -26.14
CA ALA A 15 0.01 9.71 -25.87
C ALA A 15 0.65 9.06 -24.62
N ILE A 16 1.97 9.09 -24.50
CA ILE A 16 2.68 8.53 -23.34
C ILE A 16 2.36 9.30 -22.07
N LEU A 17 2.36 10.63 -22.11
CA LEU A 17 1.98 11.47 -20.97
C LEU A 17 0.52 11.25 -20.56
N ALA A 18 -0.39 11.05 -21.50
CA ALA A 18 -1.79 10.73 -21.21
C ALA A 18 -1.94 9.35 -20.53
N VAL A 19 -1.20 8.33 -20.99
CA VAL A 19 -1.16 7.02 -20.33
C VAL A 19 -0.57 7.12 -18.93
N LEU A 20 0.54 7.86 -18.76
CA LEU A 20 1.14 8.13 -17.44
C LEU A 20 0.18 8.87 -16.50
N ALA A 21 -0.56 9.86 -17.02
CA ALA A 21 -1.57 10.58 -16.25
C ALA A 21 -2.72 9.65 -15.82
N GLY A 22 -3.19 8.77 -16.73
CA GLY A 22 -4.19 7.75 -16.40
C GLY A 22 -3.70 6.78 -15.33
N ALA A 23 -2.47 6.28 -15.44
CA ALA A 23 -1.85 5.41 -14.45
C ALA A 23 -1.72 6.12 -13.09
N SER A 24 -1.30 7.38 -13.07
CA SER A 24 -1.22 8.22 -11.87
C SER A 24 -2.59 8.40 -11.21
N LEU A 25 -3.65 8.63 -11.99
CA LEU A 25 -5.01 8.74 -11.47
C LEU A 25 -5.51 7.44 -10.83
N VAL A 26 -5.21 6.29 -11.45
CA VAL A 26 -5.52 4.97 -10.88
C VAL A 26 -4.77 4.76 -9.56
N ALA A 27 -3.46 5.03 -9.54
CA ALA A 27 -2.64 4.90 -8.33
C ALA A 27 -3.12 5.82 -7.22
N LEU A 28 -3.44 7.08 -7.51
CA LEU A 28 -3.99 8.03 -6.55
C LEU A 28 -5.34 7.55 -5.99
N THR A 29 -6.22 7.05 -6.85
CA THR A 29 -7.52 6.52 -6.44
C THR A 29 -7.36 5.34 -5.49
N VAL A 30 -6.46 4.39 -5.81
CA VAL A 30 -6.15 3.25 -4.95
C VAL A 30 -5.53 3.70 -3.63
N ALA A 31 -4.58 4.63 -3.65
CA ALA A 31 -3.93 5.16 -2.46
C ALA A 31 -4.94 5.83 -1.50
N LEU A 32 -5.80 6.71 -2.01
CA LEU A 32 -6.83 7.37 -1.21
C LEU A 32 -7.86 6.37 -0.67
N PHE A 33 -8.32 5.44 -1.51
CA PHE A 33 -9.21 4.36 -1.09
C PHE A 33 -8.59 3.54 0.05
N LYS A 34 -7.28 3.25 -0.03
CA LYS A 34 -6.55 2.49 0.98
C LYS A 34 -6.41 3.22 2.31
N ILE A 35 -6.08 4.51 2.26
CA ILE A 35 -6.02 5.36 3.47
C ILE A 35 -7.39 5.35 4.16
N PHE A 36 -8.47 5.57 3.42
CA PHE A 36 -9.82 5.53 3.97
C PHE A 36 -10.21 4.14 4.50
N GLN A 37 -9.87 3.08 3.77
CA GLN A 37 -10.09 1.69 4.19
C GLN A 37 -9.41 1.39 5.53
N PHE A 38 -8.14 1.79 5.69
CA PHE A 38 -7.38 1.54 6.92
C PHE A 38 -7.92 2.33 8.10
N MET A 39 -8.36 3.57 7.86
CA MET A 39 -9.06 4.38 8.87
C MET A 39 -10.35 3.71 9.32
N ARG A 40 -11.15 3.19 8.37
CA ARG A 40 -12.42 2.50 8.66
C ARG A 40 -12.23 1.17 9.38
N LEU A 41 -11.19 0.41 9.00
CA LEU A 41 -10.84 -0.86 9.66
C LEU A 41 -10.20 -0.64 11.05
N GLY A 42 -9.88 0.60 11.41
CA GLY A 42 -9.27 0.94 12.69
C GLY A 42 -7.85 0.38 12.84
N VAL A 43 -7.16 0.21 11.72
CA VAL A 43 -5.81 -0.37 11.66
C VAL A 43 -4.90 0.40 12.62
N GLY A 44 -4.15 -0.33 13.46
CA GLY A 44 -3.28 0.16 14.55
C GLY A 44 -3.92 1.00 15.65
N ARG A 45 -5.23 0.96 15.83
CA ARG A 45 -5.83 1.34 17.12
C ARG A 45 -5.45 0.28 18.16
N ARG A 46 -4.55 0.63 19.08
CA ARG A 46 -4.05 -0.30 20.12
C ARG A 46 -4.79 -0.22 21.46
N LYS A 47 -5.41 0.92 21.78
CA LYS A 47 -6.05 1.15 23.09
C LYS A 47 -7.18 0.16 23.39
N LEU A 48 -8.16 0.04 22.50
CA LEU A 48 -9.33 -0.83 22.71
C LEU A 48 -8.97 -2.33 22.74
N PRO A 49 -8.19 -2.89 21.80
CA PRO A 49 -7.72 -4.27 21.89
C PRO A 49 -6.94 -4.55 23.17
N GLY A 50 -6.08 -3.62 23.60
CA GLY A 50 -5.32 -3.75 24.84
C GLY A 50 -6.21 -3.86 26.08
N GLN A 51 -7.27 -3.03 26.16
CA GLN A 51 -8.25 -3.09 27.26
C GLN A 51 -9.02 -4.42 27.28
N ILE A 52 -9.40 -4.95 26.11
CA ILE A 52 -10.10 -6.24 26.01
C ILE A 52 -9.20 -7.37 26.53
N VAL A 53 -7.94 -7.40 26.08
CA VAL A 53 -6.97 -8.41 26.52
C VAL A 53 -6.70 -8.29 28.02
N GLU A 54 -6.50 -7.08 28.53
CA GLU A 54 -6.27 -6.86 29.96
C GLU A 54 -7.46 -7.31 30.81
N LYS A 55 -8.68 -7.00 30.38
CA LYS A 55 -9.91 -7.42 31.07
C LYS A 55 -10.05 -8.95 31.09
N TYR A 56 -9.74 -9.61 29.98
CA TYR A 56 -9.71 -11.07 29.90
C TYR A 56 -8.66 -11.68 30.83
N LEU A 57 -7.44 -11.14 30.84
CA LEU A 57 -6.34 -11.63 31.70
C LEU A 57 -6.61 -11.44 33.20
N ARG A 58 -7.47 -10.48 33.58
CA ARG A 58 -7.93 -10.28 34.96
C ARG A 58 -9.03 -11.27 35.38
N GLY A 59 -9.41 -12.21 34.51
CA GLY A 59 -10.44 -13.22 34.77
C GLY A 59 -11.86 -12.81 34.35
N ASP A 60 -12.06 -11.59 33.84
CA ASP A 60 -13.37 -11.12 33.37
C ASP A 60 -13.57 -11.44 31.88
N GLY A 61 -13.81 -12.73 31.60
CA GLY A 61 -14.01 -13.24 30.24
C GLY A 61 -15.28 -12.71 29.56
N ASP A 62 -16.39 -12.66 30.28
CA ASP A 62 -17.68 -12.17 29.76
C ASP A 62 -17.63 -10.69 29.46
N GLY A 63 -17.03 -9.89 30.35
CA GLY A 63 -16.86 -8.47 30.15
C GLY A 63 -15.87 -8.15 29.02
N ALA A 64 -14.87 -8.99 28.76
CA ALA A 64 -13.98 -8.87 27.61
C ALA A 64 -14.71 -9.22 26.30
N LEU A 65 -15.51 -10.29 26.28
CA LEU A 65 -16.30 -10.70 25.12
C LEU A 65 -17.36 -9.64 24.75
N ALA A 66 -18.05 -9.08 25.74
CA ALA A 66 -19.03 -8.01 25.54
C ALA A 66 -18.38 -6.73 24.95
N MET A 67 -17.15 -6.40 25.35
CA MET A 67 -16.40 -5.30 24.73
C MET A 67 -15.98 -5.62 23.30
N ALA A 68 -15.65 -6.89 23.02
CA ALA A 68 -15.23 -7.36 21.71
C ALA A 68 -16.38 -7.49 20.71
N ASP A 69 -17.62 -7.71 21.16
CA ASP A 69 -18.79 -7.92 20.31
C ASP A 69 -19.09 -6.73 19.38
N LYS A 70 -18.65 -5.52 19.77
CA LYS A 70 -18.75 -4.32 18.93
C LYS A 70 -18.02 -4.46 17.59
N ARG A 71 -16.99 -5.32 17.48
CA ARG A 71 -16.30 -5.64 16.21
C ARG A 71 -15.80 -4.43 15.41
N ASN A 72 -15.50 -3.34 16.12
CA ASN A 72 -15.23 -2.01 15.56
C ASN A 72 -13.86 -1.86 14.85
N THR A 73 -12.92 -2.77 15.10
CA THR A 73 -11.61 -2.77 14.44
C THR A 73 -11.22 -4.19 14.04
N SER A 74 -10.27 -4.32 13.11
CA SER A 74 -9.66 -5.61 12.73
C SER A 74 -9.23 -6.42 13.96
N ALA A 75 -8.45 -5.80 14.84
CA ALA A 75 -7.97 -6.41 16.07
C ALA A 75 -9.10 -6.84 17.02
N VAL A 76 -10.18 -6.05 17.11
CA VAL A 76 -11.33 -6.41 17.94
C VAL A 76 -12.10 -7.59 17.35
N ARG A 77 -12.22 -7.69 16.02
CA ARG A 77 -12.85 -8.84 15.36
C ARG A 77 -12.08 -10.14 15.61
N VAL A 78 -10.75 -10.10 15.51
CA VAL A 78 -9.88 -11.24 15.83
C VAL A 78 -10.00 -11.63 17.31
N LEU A 79 -9.99 -10.66 18.22
CA LEU A 79 -10.19 -10.92 19.65
C LEU A 79 -11.57 -11.51 19.95
N PHE A 80 -12.62 -11.01 19.32
CA PHE A 80 -13.97 -11.57 19.45
C PHE A 80 -13.99 -13.04 19.00
N ALA A 81 -13.38 -13.37 17.85
CA ALA A 81 -13.27 -14.75 17.38
C ALA A 81 -12.55 -15.64 18.41
N ALA A 82 -11.38 -15.22 18.91
CA ALA A 82 -10.63 -15.95 19.93
C ALA A 82 -11.45 -16.17 21.21
N LEU A 83 -12.02 -15.11 21.78
CA LEU A 83 -12.77 -15.16 23.03
C LEU A 83 -14.07 -15.96 22.90
N SER A 84 -14.78 -15.80 21.78
CA SER A 84 -16.00 -16.55 21.50
C SER A 84 -15.74 -18.05 21.36
N ALA A 85 -14.64 -18.42 20.70
CA ALA A 85 -14.20 -19.81 20.55
C ALA A 85 -13.79 -20.45 21.87
N LEU A 86 -13.04 -19.73 22.72
CA LEU A 86 -12.70 -20.19 24.07
C LEU A 86 -13.94 -20.44 24.92
N ARG A 87 -14.96 -19.58 24.80
CA ARG A 87 -16.22 -19.73 25.54
C ARG A 87 -17.03 -20.93 25.05
N GLN A 88 -17.15 -21.12 23.74
CA GLN A 88 -17.98 -22.17 23.15
C GLN A 88 -17.35 -23.56 23.28
N ASN A 89 -16.02 -23.66 23.14
CA ASN A 89 -15.29 -24.93 23.12
C ASN A 89 -14.60 -25.24 24.46
N ARG A 90 -15.19 -24.80 25.59
CA ARG A 90 -14.72 -25.08 26.96
C ARG A 90 -13.23 -24.81 27.20
N GLY A 91 -12.71 -23.73 26.60
CA GLY A 91 -11.31 -23.32 26.77
C GLY A 91 -10.31 -24.05 25.88
N ASP A 92 -10.77 -24.77 24.83
CA ASP A 92 -9.89 -25.31 23.81
C ASP A 92 -9.12 -24.19 23.10
N ARG A 93 -7.83 -24.10 23.42
CA ARG A 93 -6.93 -23.06 22.94
C ARG A 93 -6.53 -23.29 21.48
N GLU A 94 -6.55 -24.53 21.02
CA GLU A 94 -6.16 -24.87 19.65
C GLU A 94 -7.24 -24.41 18.68
N ILE A 95 -8.50 -24.77 18.95
CA ILE A 95 -9.66 -24.30 18.16
C ILE A 95 -9.76 -22.77 18.20
N ALA A 96 -9.55 -22.16 19.36
CA ALA A 96 -9.57 -20.70 19.48
C ALA A 96 -8.46 -20.02 18.68
N ARG A 97 -7.26 -20.61 18.64
CA ARG A 97 -6.15 -20.13 17.82
C ARG A 97 -6.48 -20.22 16.34
N GLU A 98 -7.02 -21.34 15.91
CA GLU A 98 -7.35 -21.59 14.51
C GLU A 98 -8.38 -20.58 14.01
N LEU A 99 -9.51 -20.43 14.70
CA LEU A 99 -10.57 -19.49 14.32
C LEU A 99 -10.10 -18.03 14.35
N ALA A 100 -9.33 -17.64 15.36
CA ALA A 100 -8.78 -16.29 15.43
C ALA A 100 -7.77 -16.03 14.30
N THR A 101 -6.95 -17.03 13.95
CA THR A 101 -5.99 -16.94 12.85
C THR A 101 -6.71 -16.84 11.50
N GLN A 102 -7.77 -17.63 11.28
CA GLN A 102 -8.60 -17.54 10.08
C GLN A 102 -9.17 -16.12 9.92
N VAL A 103 -9.79 -15.56 10.97
CA VAL A 103 -10.30 -14.18 10.93
C VAL A 103 -9.17 -13.17 10.71
N ALA A 104 -7.99 -13.37 11.30
CA ALA A 104 -6.84 -12.49 11.09
C ALA A 104 -6.36 -12.53 9.62
N LEU A 105 -6.34 -13.71 9.00
CA LEU A 105 -5.98 -13.87 7.59
C LEU A 105 -7.01 -13.17 6.67
N ASP A 106 -8.30 -13.29 6.96
CA ASP A 106 -9.35 -12.59 6.21
C ASP A 106 -9.20 -11.07 6.30
N GLU A 107 -8.95 -10.55 7.51
CA GLU A 107 -8.71 -9.12 7.73
C GLU A 107 -7.46 -8.63 6.97
N LEU A 108 -6.37 -9.40 7.01
CA LEU A 108 -5.14 -9.07 6.28
C LEU A 108 -5.32 -9.16 4.76
N ALA A 109 -6.07 -10.14 4.27
CA ALA A 109 -6.41 -10.25 2.86
C ALA A 109 -7.23 -9.04 2.38
N LEU A 110 -8.20 -8.59 3.18
CA LEU A 110 -8.97 -7.37 2.91
C LEU A 110 -8.08 -6.13 2.88
N MET A 111 -7.09 -6.04 3.77
CA MET A 111 -6.11 -4.97 3.78
C MET A 111 -5.16 -5.03 2.58
N GLY A 112 -4.76 -6.21 2.12
CA GLY A 112 -3.89 -6.40 0.95
C GLY A 112 -4.60 -6.21 -0.40
N ARG A 113 -5.92 -6.41 -0.48
CA ARG A 113 -6.67 -6.37 -1.75
C ARG A 113 -6.46 -5.07 -2.52
N ARG A 114 -6.09 -5.11 -3.81
CA ARG A 114 -5.80 -3.95 -4.68
C ARG A 114 -4.45 -3.25 -4.45
N MET A 115 -3.58 -3.74 -3.56
CA MET A 115 -2.21 -3.19 -3.49
C MET A 115 -1.43 -3.45 -4.79
N ASN A 116 -1.65 -4.61 -5.41
CA ASN A 116 -1.03 -4.99 -6.68
C ASN A 116 -1.25 -3.96 -7.80
N ALA A 117 -2.40 -3.26 -7.80
CA ALA A 117 -2.65 -2.22 -8.80
C ALA A 117 -1.77 -0.98 -8.59
N LEU A 118 -1.53 -0.60 -7.32
CA LEU A 118 -0.61 0.47 -6.97
C LEU A 118 0.83 0.07 -7.32
N GLU A 119 1.24 -1.14 -6.95
CA GLU A 119 2.57 -1.69 -7.27
C GLU A 119 2.80 -1.78 -8.79
N ALA A 120 1.78 -2.19 -9.55
CA ALA A 120 1.86 -2.23 -11.01
C ALA A 120 2.14 -0.85 -11.59
N VAL A 121 1.52 0.22 -11.09
CA VAL A 121 1.81 1.59 -11.55
C VAL A 121 3.24 2.01 -11.19
N VAL A 122 3.69 1.69 -9.97
CA VAL A 122 5.06 1.98 -9.53
C VAL A 122 6.10 1.33 -10.45
N GLN A 123 5.85 0.10 -10.91
CA GLN A 123 6.75 -0.61 -11.81
C GLN A 123 6.60 -0.19 -13.28
N ALA A 124 5.38 0.07 -13.75
CA ALA A 124 5.09 0.38 -15.15
C ALA A 124 5.43 1.83 -15.52
N ALA A 125 5.24 2.81 -14.63
CA ALA A 125 5.46 4.23 -14.95
C ALA A 125 6.90 4.55 -15.43
N PRO A 126 7.98 4.03 -14.81
CA PRO A 126 9.34 4.20 -15.32
C PRO A 126 9.55 3.54 -16.69
N MET A 127 8.96 2.37 -16.91
CA MET A 127 9.07 1.64 -18.18
C MET A 127 8.36 2.39 -19.31
N LEU A 128 7.20 2.99 -19.03
CA LEU A 128 6.49 3.87 -19.96
C LEU A 128 7.29 5.14 -20.26
N GLY A 129 7.93 5.72 -19.25
CA GLY A 129 8.82 6.87 -19.43
C GLY A 129 10.03 6.53 -20.32
N LEU A 130 10.66 5.37 -20.08
CA LEU A 130 11.76 4.87 -20.90
C LEU A 130 11.31 4.59 -22.34
N LEU A 131 10.12 4.01 -22.53
CA LEU A 131 9.53 3.84 -23.85
C LEU A 131 9.44 5.17 -24.61
N GLY A 132 9.10 6.26 -23.91
CA GLY A 132 9.10 7.60 -24.50
C GLY A 132 10.46 8.07 -24.99
N THR A 133 11.55 7.73 -24.28
CA THR A 133 12.90 8.00 -24.81
C THR A 133 13.24 7.20 -26.04
N VAL A 134 12.88 5.91 -26.06
CA VAL A 134 13.15 5.04 -27.21
C VAL A 134 12.39 5.55 -28.44
N VAL A 135 11.10 5.83 -28.30
CA VAL A 135 10.27 6.36 -29.39
C VAL A 135 10.76 7.73 -29.84
N GLY A 136 11.09 8.62 -28.91
CA GLY A 136 11.57 9.96 -29.26
C GLY A 136 12.92 9.96 -29.97
N MET A 137 13.83 9.06 -29.59
CA MET A 137 15.09 8.84 -30.29
C MET A 137 14.85 8.26 -31.69
N ILE A 138 13.96 7.27 -31.85
CA ILE A 138 13.61 6.70 -33.15
C ILE A 138 13.09 7.80 -34.10
N GLU A 139 12.20 8.68 -33.62
CA GLU A 139 11.68 9.76 -34.46
C GLU A 139 12.76 10.81 -34.78
N ALA A 140 13.58 11.19 -33.80
CA ALA A 140 14.63 12.18 -33.99
C ALA A 140 15.67 11.71 -35.02
N PHE A 141 16.11 10.45 -34.93
CA PHE A 141 17.02 9.86 -35.92
C PHE A 141 16.34 9.56 -37.27
N GLY A 142 15.04 9.23 -37.26
CA GLY A 142 14.27 9.04 -38.49
C GLY A 142 14.11 10.33 -39.30
N LYS A 143 13.92 11.48 -38.64
CA LYS A 143 13.91 12.79 -39.31
C LYS A 143 15.29 13.14 -39.87
N LEU A 144 16.36 12.82 -39.13
CA LEU A 144 17.74 13.02 -39.57
C LEU A 144 18.07 12.19 -40.83
N SER A 145 17.60 10.94 -40.93
CA SER A 145 17.89 10.10 -42.09
C SER A 145 17.15 10.49 -43.37
N GLN A 146 16.04 11.22 -43.25
CA GLN A 146 15.23 11.71 -44.38
C GLN A 146 15.62 13.12 -44.83
N ALA A 147 16.46 13.82 -44.07
CA ALA A 147 16.91 15.16 -44.41
C ALA A 147 17.99 15.09 -45.51
N GLU A 148 17.69 15.67 -46.68
CA GLU A 148 18.68 15.90 -47.73
C GLU A 148 19.44 17.21 -47.44
N GLY A 149 20.71 17.11 -47.04
CA GLY A 149 21.59 18.27 -46.83
C GLY A 149 22.03 18.50 -45.37
N ALA A 150 22.45 19.73 -45.05
CA ALA A 150 22.91 20.07 -43.71
C ALA A 150 21.74 20.06 -42.71
N VAL A 151 21.85 19.22 -41.69
CA VAL A 151 20.78 19.05 -40.69
C VAL A 151 20.95 20.08 -39.59
N ASP A 152 19.87 20.77 -39.25
CA ASP A 152 19.83 21.67 -38.10
C ASP A 152 19.87 20.87 -36.79
N PRO A 153 20.92 21.02 -35.96
CA PRO A 153 21.03 20.36 -34.66
C PRO A 153 19.85 20.67 -33.72
N SER A 154 19.15 21.78 -33.91
CA SER A 154 18.01 22.19 -33.09
C SER A 154 16.86 21.18 -33.14
N VAL A 155 16.62 20.57 -34.30
CA VAL A 155 15.54 19.58 -34.51
C VAL A 155 15.81 18.30 -33.73
N LEU A 156 17.06 17.83 -33.74
CA LEU A 156 17.49 16.66 -32.97
C LEU A 156 17.35 16.92 -31.47
N ALA A 157 17.78 18.11 -31.01
CA ALA A 157 17.71 18.51 -29.61
C ALA A 157 16.26 18.55 -29.08
N GLY A 158 15.31 19.02 -29.89
CA GLY A 158 13.89 19.04 -29.52
C GLY A 158 13.27 17.64 -29.30
N GLY A 159 13.63 16.67 -30.15
CA GLY A 159 13.19 15.28 -30.01
C GLY A 159 13.74 14.62 -28.74
N ILE A 160 15.02 14.83 -28.46
CA ILE A 160 15.69 14.31 -27.25
C ILE A 160 15.11 14.97 -25.99
N TRP A 161 14.90 16.28 -26.00
CA TRP A 161 14.27 17.01 -24.88
C TRP A 161 12.89 16.44 -24.53
N THR A 162 12.05 16.25 -25.54
CA THR A 162 10.71 15.69 -25.36
C THR A 162 10.76 14.27 -24.78
N ALA A 163 11.66 13.43 -25.31
CA ALA A 163 11.94 12.10 -24.80
C ALA A 163 12.31 12.13 -23.31
N LEU A 164 13.26 12.97 -22.92
CA LEU A 164 13.73 13.08 -21.53
C LEU A 164 12.62 13.52 -20.57
N ILE A 165 11.74 14.44 -20.99
CA ILE A 165 10.59 14.85 -20.17
C ILE A 165 9.66 13.69 -19.87
N THR A 166 9.34 12.84 -20.85
CA THR A 166 8.47 11.67 -20.62
C THR A 166 9.06 10.68 -19.61
N THR A 167 10.37 10.47 -19.63
CA THR A 167 11.07 9.65 -18.63
C THR A 167 11.06 10.31 -17.26
N ALA A 168 11.38 11.60 -17.18
CA ALA A 168 11.38 12.33 -15.91
C ALA A 168 10.00 12.27 -15.23
N VAL A 169 8.92 12.45 -15.99
CA VAL A 169 7.54 12.34 -15.49
C VAL A 169 7.23 10.92 -15.02
N GLY A 170 7.57 9.90 -15.82
CA GLY A 170 7.37 8.49 -15.44
C GLY A 170 8.08 8.11 -14.14
N LEU A 171 9.32 8.55 -13.98
CA LEU A 171 10.09 8.36 -12.74
C LEU A 171 9.49 9.11 -11.56
N ALA A 172 9.09 10.37 -11.75
CA ALA A 172 8.51 11.18 -10.67
C ALA A 172 7.22 10.52 -10.10
N ILE A 173 6.35 10.04 -11.00
CA ILE A 173 5.13 9.31 -10.62
C ILE A 173 5.49 8.04 -9.84
N ALA A 174 6.44 7.24 -10.36
CA ALA A 174 6.85 5.99 -9.73
C ALA A 174 7.42 6.19 -8.33
N ILE A 175 8.34 7.14 -8.17
CA ILE A 175 8.98 7.46 -6.89
C ILE A 175 7.93 7.89 -5.87
N PHE A 176 7.00 8.76 -6.25
CA PHE A 176 5.96 9.23 -5.36
C PHE A 176 5.08 8.08 -4.85
N PHE A 177 4.57 7.24 -5.75
CA PHE A 177 3.70 6.13 -5.36
C PHE A 177 4.44 4.98 -4.68
N TYR A 178 5.74 4.81 -4.94
CA TYR A 178 6.58 3.83 -4.25
C TYR A 178 6.65 4.09 -2.74
N PHE A 179 6.85 5.34 -2.31
CA PHE A 179 6.85 5.66 -0.88
C PHE A 179 5.48 5.42 -0.23
N ILE A 180 4.39 5.67 -0.97
CA ILE A 180 3.03 5.40 -0.50
C ILE A 180 2.79 3.90 -0.37
N SER A 181 3.19 3.09 -1.36
CA SER A 181 3.03 1.64 -1.31
C SER A 181 3.82 1.05 -0.13
N LEU A 182 5.07 1.47 0.04
CA LEU A 182 5.93 1.03 1.13
C LEU A 182 5.34 1.38 2.51
N TRP A 183 4.75 2.58 2.65
CA TRP A 183 4.08 2.96 3.89
C TRP A 183 2.84 2.10 4.18
N LEU A 184 2.03 1.80 3.15
CA LEU A 184 0.83 0.95 3.27
C LEU A 184 1.20 -0.49 3.60
N GLU A 185 2.18 -1.07 2.91
CA GLU A 185 2.70 -2.42 3.16
C GLU A 185 3.27 -2.53 4.58
N GLY A 186 4.11 -1.57 4.98
CA GLY A 186 4.63 -1.51 6.35
C GLY A 186 3.51 -1.39 7.38
N ARG A 187 2.39 -0.76 7.03
CA ARG A 187 1.22 -0.66 7.92
C ARG A 187 0.49 -1.99 8.08
N ILE A 188 0.36 -2.76 7.00
CA ILE A 188 -0.22 -4.11 7.01
C ILE A 188 0.67 -5.05 7.81
N ALA A 189 1.99 -5.03 7.58
CA ALA A 189 2.94 -5.86 8.30
C ALA A 189 2.88 -5.61 9.83
N ARG A 190 2.87 -4.34 10.26
CA ARG A 190 2.69 -3.98 11.67
C ARG A 190 1.34 -4.40 12.24
N GLU A 191 0.30 -4.48 11.40
CA GLU A 191 -1.00 -4.95 11.85
C GLU A 191 -1.02 -6.46 12.01
N ARG A 192 -0.47 -7.21 11.05
CA ARG A 192 -0.29 -8.67 11.14
C ARG A 192 0.42 -9.07 12.42
N GLU A 193 1.59 -8.50 12.69
CA GLU A 193 2.36 -8.80 13.89
C GLU A 193 1.55 -8.52 15.17
N ALA A 194 0.76 -7.43 15.18
CA ALA A 194 -0.06 -7.12 16.33
C ALA A 194 -1.24 -8.08 16.50
N LEU A 195 -1.87 -8.54 15.42
CA LEU A 195 -2.91 -9.57 15.49
C LEU A 195 -2.35 -10.88 16.05
N GLU A 196 -1.19 -11.32 15.55
CA GLU A 196 -0.50 -12.53 16.04
C GLU A 196 -0.14 -12.41 17.54
N ARG A 197 0.38 -11.24 17.96
CA ARG A 197 0.65 -10.96 19.39
C ARG A 197 -0.61 -10.98 20.24
N LEU A 198 -1.72 -10.43 19.75
CA LEU A 198 -3.00 -10.44 20.47
C LEU A 198 -3.54 -11.86 20.65
N ILE A 199 -3.51 -12.68 19.60
CA ILE A 199 -3.90 -14.09 19.65
C ILE A 199 -3.04 -14.83 20.69
N SER A 200 -1.72 -14.69 20.59
CA SER A 200 -0.79 -15.32 21.55
C SER A 200 -1.05 -14.88 22.99
N THR A 201 -1.28 -13.58 23.21
CA THR A 201 -1.50 -13.04 24.56
C THR A 201 -2.79 -13.54 25.19
N VAL A 202 -3.87 -13.67 24.42
CA VAL A 202 -5.15 -14.20 24.93
C VAL A 202 -5.06 -15.69 25.26
N LEU A 203 -4.34 -16.47 24.45
CA LEU A 203 -4.27 -17.92 24.62
C LEU A 203 -3.24 -18.38 25.65
N HIS A 204 -2.11 -17.70 25.74
CA HIS A 204 -0.96 -18.12 26.55
C HIS A 204 -0.62 -17.14 27.68
N GLY A 205 -1.30 -16.00 27.78
CA GLY A 205 -0.92 -14.91 28.68
C GLY A 205 0.16 -14.03 28.08
N ARG A 206 0.60 -13.00 28.83
CA ARG A 206 1.69 -12.12 28.36
C ARG A 206 3.00 -12.91 28.35
N VAL A 207 3.52 -13.17 27.17
CA VAL A 207 4.91 -13.62 27.02
C VAL A 207 5.79 -12.39 27.29
N GLU A 208 6.45 -12.36 28.45
CA GLU A 208 7.46 -11.34 28.77
C GLU A 208 8.59 -11.43 27.74
N THR A 209 8.58 -10.50 26.79
CA THR A 209 9.62 -10.40 25.75
C THR A 209 10.72 -9.41 26.12
N ARG A 210 10.77 -8.94 27.38
CA ARG A 210 11.87 -8.16 27.94
C ARG A 210 12.03 -8.44 29.44
N PRO A 211 13.18 -9.01 29.89
CA PRO A 211 13.54 -8.95 31.30
C PRO A 211 13.88 -7.49 31.63
N GLY A 212 13.14 -6.89 32.56
CA GLY A 212 13.53 -5.64 33.22
C GLY A 212 13.28 -4.34 32.44
N LYS A 213 12.05 -3.82 32.51
CA LYS A 213 11.89 -2.38 32.78
C LYS A 213 10.56 -2.10 33.46
N THR A 214 10.61 -2.04 34.79
CA THR A 214 9.64 -1.33 35.62
C THR A 214 9.55 0.10 35.10
N ILE A 215 8.36 0.52 34.65
CA ILE A 215 8.05 1.93 34.51
C ILE A 215 6.98 2.21 35.56
N VAL A 216 7.40 3.01 36.54
CA VAL A 216 6.58 3.68 37.56
C VAL A 216 5.58 4.60 36.86
#